data_AF-A0A924G2Z7-F1
#
_entry.id   AF-A0A924G2Z7-F1
#
_cell.length_a   1.000
_cell.length_b   1.000
_cell.length_c   1.000
_cell.angle_alpha   90.00
_cell.angle_beta   90.00
_cell.angle_gamma   90.00
#
_symmetry.space_group_name_H-M   'P 1'
#
loop_
_entity.id
_entity.type
_entity.pdbx_description
1 polymer ?
#
loop_
_entity_poly.entity_id
_entity_poly.type
_entity_poly.pdbx_seq_one_letter_code
_entity_poly.pdbx_strand_id
1 'polypeptide(L)'
;MNIQVPFAFRSPDYQTSAASFRLSDSLTSRLLIPKDLGYYFPAEFAKHEATWLSWPHKEASWPSKIDAIYAPYAEFIQYLSFSEKVRINVNDESMKNFALSHIQKTGADLKNIQFFINPTNDAWCRDHGPAFLLNKKIRNKKAIIDWDYNA
;
A
#
# COMPACT_ATOMS: atom_id res chain seq x y z
N MET A 1 5.26 9.30 19.44
CA MET A 1 6.49 8.48 19.54
C MET A 1 7.18 8.58 18.19
N ASN A 2 8.37 9.18 18.12
CA ASN A 2 9.07 9.49 16.87
C ASN A 2 9.33 8.21 16.07
N ILE A 3 8.67 8.07 14.92
CA ILE A 3 9.07 7.10 13.91
C ILE A 3 9.79 7.91 12.83
N GLN A 4 11.12 7.89 12.93
CA GLN A 4 12.02 8.47 11.94
C GLN A 4 12.27 7.36 10.91
N VAL A 5 11.48 7.32 9.84
CA VAL A 5 11.79 6.50 8.66
C VAL A 5 12.68 7.36 7.75
N PRO A 6 13.97 7.00 7.57
CA PRO A 6 14.86 7.82 6.78
C PRO A 6 14.46 7.76 5.31
N PHE A 7 14.30 8.93 4.71
CA PHE A 7 14.21 9.12 3.27
C PHE A 7 15.44 8.45 2.60
N ALA A 8 15.26 7.29 1.97
CA ALA A 8 16.30 6.65 1.18
C ALA A 8 15.70 5.68 0.15
N PHE A 9 15.83 6.02 -1.13
CA PHE A 9 15.83 5.05 -2.21
C PHE A 9 16.96 4.04 -1.93
N ARG A 10 16.65 2.85 -1.37
CA ARG A 10 17.66 1.79 -1.15
C ARG A 10 17.81 0.95 -2.41
N SER A 11 18.91 1.15 -3.12
CA SER A 11 19.46 0.17 -4.09
C SER A 11 20.22 -0.92 -3.30
N PRO A 12 20.21 -2.21 -3.72
CA PRO A 12 20.77 -3.31 -2.93
C PRO A 12 22.31 -3.34 -2.78
N ASP A 13 23.07 -2.52 -3.51
CA ASP A 13 24.52 -2.74 -3.71
C ASP A 13 25.45 -1.71 -3.05
N TYR A 14 25.24 -1.31 -1.79
CA TYR A 14 26.19 -0.42 -1.09
C TYR A 14 26.72 -1.04 0.20
N GLN A 15 27.92 -1.63 0.12
CA GLN A 15 28.73 -2.06 1.27
C GLN A 15 29.48 -0.86 1.86
N THR A 16 29.45 -0.76 3.19
CA THR A 16 30.19 0.20 4.02
C THR A 16 31.69 -0.08 4.05
N SER A 17 32.52 0.89 3.68
CA SER A 17 33.87 1.06 4.26
C SER A 17 34.11 2.54 4.57
N ALA A 18 34.64 2.80 5.75
CA ALA A 18 34.91 4.14 6.26
C ALA A 18 36.24 4.66 5.69
N ALA A 19 36.17 5.59 4.75
CA ALA A 19 37.29 6.45 4.37
C ALA A 19 36.79 7.90 4.35
N SER A 20 37.38 8.75 5.19
CA SER A 20 37.07 10.17 5.30
C SER A 20 37.61 10.93 4.09
N PHE A 21 36.76 11.14 3.09
CA PHE A 21 37.07 12.00 1.95
C PHE A 21 36.63 13.44 2.26
N ARG A 22 37.59 14.36 2.35
CA ARG A 22 37.31 15.80 2.47
C ARG A 22 36.74 16.28 1.14
N LEU A 23 35.45 16.63 1.11
CA LEU A 23 34.79 17.19 -0.07
C LEU A 23 35.19 18.65 -0.24
N SER A 24 36.06 18.93 -1.20
CA SER A 24 36.21 20.25 -1.80
C SER A 24 35.36 20.33 -3.08
N ASP A 25 34.54 21.37 -3.12
CA ASP A 25 33.90 22.00 -4.28
C ASP A 25 32.85 21.24 -5.11
N SER A 26 31.66 21.87 -5.10
CA SER A 26 30.79 22.06 -6.27
C SER A 26 30.25 20.80 -6.94
N LEU A 27 29.06 20.39 -6.49
CA LEU A 27 27.80 20.33 -7.25
C LEU A 27 26.78 19.72 -6.29
N THR A 28 25.68 20.44 -6.05
CA THR A 28 24.47 19.91 -5.40
C THR A 28 24.21 18.51 -5.94
N SER A 29 24.33 17.48 -5.10
CA SER A 29 23.92 16.13 -5.47
C SER A 29 22.45 16.21 -5.81
N ARG A 30 22.14 16.22 -7.10
CA ARG A 30 20.76 16.34 -7.57
C ARG A 30 20.05 15.11 -7.03
N LEU A 31 19.18 15.30 -6.03
CA LEU A 31 18.32 14.22 -5.55
C LEU A 31 17.52 13.74 -6.75
N LEU A 32 17.80 12.51 -7.21
CA LEU A 32 17.11 11.92 -8.33
C LEU A 32 15.67 11.65 -7.90
N ILE A 33 14.72 12.19 -8.66
CA ILE A 33 13.30 11.90 -8.44
C ILE A 33 12.90 10.62 -9.20
N PRO A 34 11.78 9.96 -8.86
CA PRO A 34 11.38 8.72 -9.53
C PRO A 34 11.33 8.84 -11.06
N LYS A 35 10.93 10.00 -11.59
CA LYS A 35 10.91 10.29 -13.02
C LYS A 35 12.29 10.17 -13.67
N ASP A 36 13.35 10.68 -13.04
CA ASP A 36 14.72 10.61 -13.56
C ASP A 36 15.23 9.17 -13.62
N LEU A 37 14.76 8.34 -12.69
CA LEU A 37 15.04 6.90 -12.62
C LEU A 37 14.17 6.05 -13.57
N GLY A 38 13.32 6.69 -14.37
CA GLY A 38 12.45 6.03 -15.36
C GLY A 38 11.18 5.41 -14.78
N TYR A 39 10.80 5.79 -13.55
CA TYR A 39 9.54 5.40 -12.94
C TYR A 39 8.40 6.33 -13.37
N TYR A 40 7.19 5.77 -13.41
CA TYR A 40 5.96 6.51 -13.63
C TYR A 40 4.82 5.90 -12.82
N PHE A 41 3.82 6.71 -12.51
CA PHE A 41 2.56 6.25 -11.93
C PHE A 41 1.64 5.80 -13.06
N PRO A 42 1.28 4.50 -13.13
CA PRO A 42 0.38 4.02 -14.18
C PRO A 42 -1.02 4.61 -13.99
N ALA A 43 -1.74 4.80 -15.09
CA ALA A 43 -3.16 5.18 -15.01
C ALA A 43 -3.99 4.03 -14.39
N GLU A 44 -5.09 4.38 -13.74
CA GLU A 44 -5.96 3.40 -13.04
C GLU A 44 -6.63 2.38 -13.96
N PHE A 45 -6.71 2.65 -15.27
CA PHE A 45 -7.21 1.68 -16.25
C PHE A 45 -6.10 0.75 -16.81
N ALA A 46 -4.86 0.88 -16.34
CA ALA A 46 -3.80 -0.05 -16.69
C ALA A 46 -4.07 -1.43 -16.08
N LYS A 47 -3.43 -2.48 -16.61
CA LYS A 47 -3.59 -3.82 -16.06
C LYS A 47 -3.12 -3.89 -14.61
N HIS A 48 -4.00 -4.31 -13.72
CA HIS A 48 -3.71 -4.51 -12.31
C HIS A 48 -3.24 -5.93 -12.00
N GLU A 49 -2.45 -6.05 -10.92
CA GLU A 49 -2.16 -7.34 -10.29
C GLU A 49 -3.11 -7.62 -9.13
N ALA A 50 -3.46 -6.58 -8.38
CA ALA A 50 -4.33 -6.62 -7.22
C ALA A 50 -4.83 -5.22 -6.87
N THR A 51 -6.00 -5.17 -6.23
CA THR A 51 -6.49 -4.00 -5.50
C THR A 51 -6.19 -4.16 -4.01
N TRP A 52 -5.67 -3.10 -3.38
CA TRP A 52 -5.39 -3.05 -1.94
C TRP A 52 -6.48 -2.30 -1.19
N LEU A 53 -6.90 -2.86 -0.05
CA LEU A 53 -7.93 -2.33 0.81
C LEU A 53 -7.48 -2.39 2.27
N SER A 54 -8.06 -1.53 3.12
CA SER A 54 -7.96 -1.64 4.57
C SER A 54 -9.36 -1.94 5.12
N TRP A 55 -9.49 -2.95 5.98
CA TRP A 55 -10.81 -3.30 6.52
C TRP A 55 -11.34 -2.21 7.46
N PRO A 56 -12.62 -1.78 7.35
CA PRO A 56 -13.23 -0.83 8.28
C PRO A 56 -13.23 -1.35 9.71
N HIS A 57 -12.80 -0.51 10.66
CA HIS A 57 -12.74 -0.91 12.08
C HIS A 57 -12.75 0.26 13.08
N LYS A 58 -12.70 1.52 12.61
CA LYS A 58 -12.68 2.71 13.46
C LYS A 58 -14.06 3.32 13.60
N GLU A 59 -14.73 3.08 14.74
CA GLU A 59 -16.08 3.61 15.04
C GLU A 59 -16.21 5.13 14.80
N ALA A 60 -15.17 5.90 15.15
CA ALA A 60 -15.18 7.36 14.98
C ALA A 60 -15.35 7.81 13.51
N SER A 61 -14.99 6.96 12.55
CA SER A 61 -15.16 7.23 11.11
C SER A 61 -16.57 6.88 10.62
N TRP A 62 -17.32 6.07 11.39
CA TRP A 62 -18.73 5.72 11.12
C TRP A 62 -19.60 5.80 12.38
N PRO A 63 -19.82 7.01 12.94
CA PRO A 63 -20.51 7.15 14.23
C PRO A 63 -21.88 6.47 14.24
N SER A 64 -22.05 5.45 15.10
CA SER A 64 -23.28 4.66 15.24
C SER A 64 -23.70 3.89 13.99
N LYS A 65 -22.80 3.71 13.02
CA LYS A 65 -23.09 3.11 11.71
C LYS A 65 -22.03 2.13 11.23
N ILE A 66 -21.01 1.79 12.03
CA ILE A 66 -19.95 0.90 11.56
C ILE A 66 -20.48 -0.46 11.11
N ASP A 67 -21.49 -0.99 11.79
CA ASP A 67 -22.08 -2.28 11.40
C ASP A 67 -22.72 -2.23 10.00
N ALA A 68 -23.21 -1.06 9.59
CA ALA A 68 -23.82 -0.86 8.28
C ALA A 68 -22.81 -0.84 7.13
N ILE A 69 -21.51 -0.61 7.40
CA ILE A 69 -20.50 -0.59 6.33
C ILE A 69 -20.01 -1.98 5.96
N TYR A 70 -20.06 -2.97 6.86
CA TYR A 70 -19.44 -4.28 6.61
C TYR A 70 -20.08 -5.05 5.45
N ALA A 71 -21.42 -5.04 5.35
CA ALA A 71 -22.13 -5.71 4.25
C ALA A 71 -21.79 -5.11 2.87
N PRO A 72 -21.97 -3.80 2.62
CA PRO A 72 -21.61 -3.19 1.33
C PRO A 72 -20.11 -3.27 1.04
N TYR A 73 -19.24 -3.22 2.06
CA TYR A 73 -17.80 -3.39 1.85
C TYR A 73 -17.43 -4.82 1.43
N ALA A 74 -18.11 -5.83 1.98
CA ALA A 74 -17.97 -7.22 1.55
C ALA A 74 -18.49 -7.44 0.12
N GLU A 75 -19.59 -6.79 -0.27
CA GLU A 75 -20.09 -6.79 -1.66
C GLU A 75 -19.09 -6.13 -2.63
N PHE A 76 -18.48 -5.02 -2.24
CA PHE A 76 -17.43 -4.39 -3.02
C PHE A 76 -16.24 -5.34 -3.25
N ILE A 77 -15.78 -6.02 -2.20
CA ILE A 77 -14.72 -7.03 -2.29
C ILE A 77 -15.12 -8.19 -3.21
N GLN A 78 -16.38 -8.63 -3.16
CA GLN A 78 -16.90 -9.65 -4.08
C GLN A 78 -16.68 -9.22 -5.53
N TYR A 79 -17.13 -8.03 -5.93
CA TYR A 79 -17.02 -7.59 -7.32
C TYR A 79 -15.56 -7.50 -7.79
N LEU A 80 -14.66 -7.01 -6.94
CA LEU A 80 -13.23 -6.98 -7.25
C LEU A 80 -12.64 -8.39 -7.42
N SER A 81 -13.06 -9.34 -6.58
CA SER A 81 -12.55 -10.71 -6.58
C SER A 81 -12.83 -11.46 -7.88
N PHE A 82 -13.79 -11.01 -8.69
CA PHE A 82 -14.09 -11.62 -10.00
C PHE A 82 -13.10 -11.21 -11.09
N SER A 83 -12.45 -10.05 -10.96
CA SER A 83 -11.52 -9.53 -11.96
C SER A 83 -10.05 -9.65 -11.58
N GLU A 84 -9.74 -9.57 -10.29
CA GLU A 84 -8.36 -9.49 -9.81
C GLU A 84 -8.20 -9.95 -8.37
N LYS A 85 -6.95 -9.99 -7.90
CA LYS A 85 -6.66 -10.27 -6.49
C LYS A 85 -7.10 -9.09 -5.62
N VAL A 86 -7.66 -9.38 -4.46
CA VAL A 86 -7.98 -8.39 -3.43
C VAL A 86 -7.07 -8.63 -2.24
N ARG A 87 -6.25 -7.64 -1.89
CA ARG A 87 -5.32 -7.70 -0.76
C ARG A 87 -5.84 -6.78 0.35
N ILE A 88 -6.15 -7.35 1.50
CA ILE A 88 -6.85 -6.67 2.59
C ILE A 88 -5.92 -6.54 3.80
N ASN A 89 -5.65 -5.32 4.21
CA ASN A 89 -4.97 -5.00 5.46
C ASN A 89 -5.95 -5.14 6.63
N VAL A 90 -5.50 -5.81 7.68
CA VAL A 90 -6.21 -6.02 8.95
C VAL A 90 -5.24 -5.82 10.12
N ASN A 91 -5.77 -5.42 11.28
CA ASN A 91 -4.91 -5.15 12.44
C ASN A 91 -4.42 -6.42 13.13
N ASP A 92 -5.21 -7.49 13.09
CA ASP A 92 -4.91 -8.76 13.75
C ASP A 92 -5.74 -9.92 13.15
N GLU A 93 -5.53 -11.13 13.68
CA GLU A 93 -6.26 -12.33 13.29
C GLU A 93 -7.76 -12.29 13.66
N SER A 94 -8.15 -11.54 14.70
CA SER A 94 -9.56 -11.39 15.08
C SER A 94 -10.32 -10.62 14.00
N MET A 95 -9.77 -9.48 13.58
CA MET A 95 -10.30 -8.66 12.50
C MET A 95 -10.31 -9.41 11.17
N LYS A 96 -9.27 -10.21 10.88
CA LYS A 96 -9.25 -11.10 9.72
C LYS A 96 -10.44 -12.06 9.71
N ASN A 97 -10.66 -12.77 10.82
CA ASN A 97 -11.75 -13.74 10.93
C ASN A 97 -13.11 -13.05 10.84
N PHE A 98 -13.24 -11.87 11.44
CA PHE A 98 -14.44 -11.05 11.35
C PHE A 98 -14.73 -10.64 9.90
N ALA A 99 -13.75 -10.04 9.21
CA ALA A 99 -13.86 -9.65 7.80
C ALA A 99 -14.20 -10.85 6.90
N LEU A 100 -13.51 -11.98 7.11
CA LEU A 100 -13.76 -13.21 6.37
C LEU A 100 -15.20 -13.71 6.57
N SER A 101 -15.75 -13.62 7.78
CA SER A 101 -17.13 -14.03 8.06
C SER A 101 -18.18 -13.18 7.31
N HIS A 102 -17.87 -11.91 7.02
CA HIS A 102 -18.74 -11.06 6.20
C HIS A 102 -18.59 -11.39 4.72
N ILE A 103 -17.36 -11.56 4.23
CA ILE A 103 -17.06 -11.90 2.83
C ILE A 103 -17.66 -13.25 2.45
N GLN A 104 -17.61 -14.25 3.34
CA GLN A 104 -18.17 -15.60 3.12
C GLN A 104 -19.69 -15.62 2.97
N LYS A 105 -20.41 -14.59 3.46
CA LYS A 105 -21.86 -14.45 3.25
C LYS A 105 -22.20 -13.96 1.84
N THR A 106 -21.19 -13.59 1.07
CA THR A 106 -21.30 -13.14 -0.32
C THR A 106 -20.88 -14.25 -1.29
N GLY A 107 -21.03 -14.05 -2.60
CA GLY A 107 -20.50 -14.92 -3.65
C GLY A 107 -19.05 -14.63 -4.08
N ALA A 108 -18.22 -14.02 -3.22
CA ALA A 108 -16.84 -13.66 -3.56
C ALA A 108 -15.96 -14.89 -3.92
N ASP A 109 -15.05 -14.74 -4.87
CA ASP A 109 -14.03 -15.76 -5.14
C ASP A 109 -12.91 -15.68 -4.09
N LEU A 110 -13.04 -16.51 -3.05
CA LEU A 110 -12.09 -16.54 -1.94
C LEU A 110 -10.65 -16.87 -2.38
N LYS A 111 -10.43 -17.49 -3.56
CA LYS A 111 -9.08 -17.78 -4.08
C LYS A 111 -8.33 -16.51 -4.48
N ASN A 112 -9.06 -15.45 -4.80
CA ASN A 112 -8.50 -14.15 -5.15
C ASN A 112 -8.34 -13.23 -3.93
N ILE A 113 -8.75 -13.64 -2.73
CA ILE A 113 -8.69 -12.80 -1.53
C ILE A 113 -7.50 -13.20 -0.65
N GLN A 114 -6.69 -12.20 -0.28
CA GLN A 114 -5.50 -12.38 0.55
C GLN A 114 -5.52 -11.36 1.69
N PHE A 115 -5.30 -11.83 2.92
CA PHE A 115 -5.21 -10.97 4.10
C PHE A 115 -3.76 -10.73 4.51
N PHE A 116 -3.47 -9.52 4.96
CA PHE A 116 -2.17 -9.11 5.49
C PHE A 116 -2.37 -8.43 6.84
N ILE A 117 -1.65 -8.89 7.86
CA ILE A 117 -1.62 -8.22 9.17
C ILE A 117 -0.72 -7.00 9.07
N ASN A 118 -1.32 -5.91 8.61
CA ASN A 118 -0.72 -4.59 8.45
C ASN A 118 -1.62 -3.61 9.20
N PRO A 119 -1.31 -3.33 10.49
CA PRO A 119 -2.16 -2.47 11.30
C PRO A 119 -2.36 -1.10 10.68
N THR A 120 -3.61 -0.64 10.69
CA THR A 120 -4.06 0.63 10.10
C THR A 120 -4.88 1.40 11.13
N ASN A 121 -4.91 2.72 10.99
CA ASN A 121 -5.76 3.56 11.84
C ASN A 121 -7.18 3.71 11.29
N ASP A 122 -7.36 3.57 9.97
CA ASP A 122 -8.65 3.73 9.28
C ASP A 122 -8.69 2.92 7.97
N ALA A 123 -9.84 2.89 7.29
CA ALA A 123 -10.08 2.12 6.07
C ALA A 123 -9.65 2.79 4.77
N TRP A 124 -9.21 4.06 4.81
CA TRP A 124 -8.94 4.91 3.64
C TRP A 124 -7.65 4.55 2.89
N CYS A 125 -7.54 3.30 2.43
CA CYS A 125 -6.35 2.76 1.77
C CYS A 125 -5.96 3.54 0.50
N ARG A 126 -6.86 4.33 -0.09
CA ARG A 126 -6.52 5.26 -1.16
C ARG A 126 -5.51 6.33 -0.72
N ASP A 127 -5.63 6.82 0.52
CA ASP A 127 -4.89 7.98 1.01
C ASP A 127 -3.58 7.57 1.70
N HIS A 128 -3.64 6.52 2.53
CA HIS A 128 -2.46 6.01 3.26
C HIS A 128 -1.78 4.82 2.59
N GLY A 129 -2.40 4.23 1.57
CA GLY A 129 -1.91 3.00 0.95
C GLY A 129 -0.78 3.22 -0.05
N PRO A 130 -0.19 2.13 -0.56
CA PRO A 130 0.95 2.21 -1.45
C PRO A 130 0.58 2.80 -2.81
N ALA A 131 1.24 3.89 -3.19
CA ALA A 131 1.22 4.39 -4.57
C ALA A 131 2.33 3.70 -5.39
N PHE A 132 1.95 2.70 -6.19
CA PHE A 132 2.89 1.89 -6.96
C PHE A 132 3.40 2.60 -8.21
N LEU A 133 4.72 2.68 -8.36
CA LEU A 133 5.38 3.16 -9.57
C LEU A 133 5.94 1.97 -10.38
N LEU A 134 5.83 2.06 -11.70
CA LEU A 134 6.40 1.09 -12.64
C LEU A 134 7.61 1.70 -13.35
N ASN A 135 8.60 0.87 -13.70
CA ASN A 135 9.76 1.32 -14.48
C ASN A 135 9.59 1.02 -15.98
N LYS A 136 9.78 2.02 -16.85
CA LYS A 136 9.68 1.84 -18.33
C LYS A 136 10.85 1.08 -18.93
N LYS A 137 12.03 1.16 -18.31
CA LYS A 137 13.30 0.63 -18.85
C LYS A 137 13.59 -0.78 -18.34
N ILE A 138 13.19 -1.08 -17.10
CA ILE A 138 13.49 -2.35 -16.43
C ILE A 138 12.18 -3.11 -16.20
N ARG A 139 11.99 -4.20 -16.96
CA ARG A 139 10.80 -5.06 -16.86
C ARG A 139 10.63 -5.55 -15.42
N ASN A 140 9.38 -5.56 -14.95
CA ASN A 140 8.97 -6.02 -13.62
C ASN A 140 9.55 -5.23 -12.42
N LYS A 141 10.29 -4.14 -12.66
CA LYS A 141 10.76 -3.29 -11.56
C LYS A 141 9.65 -2.34 -11.12
N LYS A 142 9.28 -2.45 -9.85
CA LYS A 142 8.28 -1.61 -9.17
C LYS A 142 8.94 -0.81 -8.05
N ALA A 143 8.32 0.28 -7.65
CA ALA A 143 8.63 1.03 -6.44
C ALA A 143 7.32 1.46 -5.77
N ILE A 144 7.39 1.83 -4.50
CA ILE A 144 6.30 2.50 -3.80
C ILE A 144 6.79 3.92 -3.51
N ILE A 145 5.96 4.91 -3.82
CA ILE A 145 6.18 6.27 -3.30
C ILE A 145 5.39 6.42 -2.01
N ASP A 146 6.09 6.86 -0.97
CA ASP A 146 5.53 7.21 0.33
C ASP A 146 5.47 8.73 0.41
N TRP A 147 4.27 9.25 0.61
CA TRP A 147 4.01 10.69 0.63
C TRP A 147 4.06 11.29 2.04
N ASP A 148 4.40 10.47 3.04
CA ASP A 148 4.03 10.66 4.44
C ASP A 148 2.49 10.71 4.61
N TYR A 149 2.03 10.45 5.82
CA TYR A 149 0.61 10.53 6.16
C TYR A 149 0.46 11.10 7.57
N ASN A 150 -0.35 12.14 7.72
CA ASN A 150 -0.47 12.91 8.96
C ASN A 150 -1.73 12.60 9.78
N ALA A 151 -2.26 11.38 9.62
CA ALA A 151 -3.34 10.75 10.38
C ALA A 151 -4.76 11.23 10.02
#